data_AF-A0A536VC18-F1
#
_entry.id   AF-A0A536VC18-F1
#
_cell.length_a   1.000
_cell.length_b   1.000
_cell.length_c   1.000
_cell.angle_alpha   90.00
_cell.angle_beta   90.00
_cell.angle_gamma   90.00
#
_symmetry.space_group_name_H-M   'P 1'
#
loop_
_entity.id
_entity.type
_entity.pdbx_description
1 polymer ?
#
loop_
_entity_poly.entity_id
_entity_poly.type
_entity_poly.pdbx_seq_one_letter_code
_entity_poly.pdbx_strand_id
1 'polypeptide(L)'
;PLREARFQEYFAKRRVVHFRSAGSAEAYDDNDDDTFSSGPLPQPFVELQQRVAKWLAIDPAAFIHALVSEYRAGTPIGWHRDKPVYGIVVGLSLAGWGRMRFRPLDPRAPRNAIVLLELEPRSIYVMQGPIRWQWQHSMLPTKALRYSITFRTRADEP
;
A
#
# COMPACT_ATOMS: atom_id res chain seq x y z
N PRO A 1 -15.11 -8.83 0.69
CA PRO A 1 -14.70 -9.51 -0.56
C PRO A 1 -13.86 -8.55 -1.43
N LEU A 2 -12.92 -9.07 -2.25
CA LEU A 2 -12.10 -8.24 -3.15
C LEU A 2 -12.97 -7.57 -4.24
N ARG A 3 -12.80 -6.27 -4.47
CA ARG A 3 -13.53 -5.47 -5.47
C ARG A 3 -12.55 -4.67 -6.33
N GLU A 4 -12.89 -4.36 -7.58
CA GLU A 4 -12.02 -3.50 -8.41
C GLU A 4 -11.76 -2.17 -7.71
N ALA A 5 -10.50 -1.73 -7.66
CA ALA A 5 -10.18 -0.45 -7.04
C ALA A 5 -10.69 0.68 -7.93
N ARG A 6 -11.49 1.60 -7.39
CA ARG A 6 -12.00 2.74 -8.16
C ARG A 6 -11.01 3.90 -8.12
N PHE A 7 -10.77 4.53 -9.26
CA PHE A 7 -10.00 5.76 -9.39
C PHE A 7 -10.83 6.74 -10.23
N GLN A 8 -11.51 7.67 -9.56
CA GLN A 8 -12.47 8.58 -10.17
C GLN A 8 -13.56 7.81 -10.95
N GLU A 9 -13.64 7.98 -12.27
CA GLU A 9 -14.60 7.32 -13.16
C GLU A 9 -14.11 5.96 -13.69
N TYR A 10 -12.87 5.56 -13.38
CA TYR A 10 -12.24 4.37 -13.93
C TYR A 10 -12.06 3.26 -12.89
N PHE A 11 -12.37 2.02 -13.26
CA PHE A 11 -12.04 0.84 -12.47
C PHE A 11 -10.62 0.37 -12.79
N ALA A 12 -9.77 0.29 -11.77
CA ALA A 12 -8.46 -0.31 -11.90
C ALA A 12 -8.59 -1.82 -12.07
N LYS A 13 -7.72 -2.40 -12.92
CA LYS A 13 -7.63 -3.87 -13.13
C LYS A 13 -7.22 -4.66 -11.88
N ARG A 14 -6.86 -3.99 -10.79
CA ARG A 14 -6.53 -4.62 -9.50
C ARG A 14 -7.80 -4.72 -8.67
N ARG A 15 -7.94 -5.80 -7.92
CA ARG A 15 -8.99 -5.92 -6.90
C ARG A 15 -8.41 -5.65 -5.53
N VAL A 16 -9.13 -4.91 -4.69
CA VAL A 16 -8.72 -4.49 -3.37
C VAL A 16 -9.78 -4.79 -2.34
N VAL A 17 -9.34 -4.92 -1.08
CA VAL A 17 -10.19 -4.89 0.09
C VAL A 17 -9.45 -4.09 1.17
N HIS A 18 -10.15 -3.12 1.73
CA HIS A 18 -9.63 -2.18 2.72
C HIS A 18 -10.15 -2.61 4.10
N PHE A 19 -9.30 -2.53 5.11
CA PHE A 19 -9.65 -2.84 6.49
C PHE A 19 -9.23 -1.70 7.39
N ARG A 20 -10.05 -1.47 8.42
CA ARG A 20 -9.66 -0.69 9.59
C ARG A 20 -8.63 -1.46 10.39
N SER A 21 -7.52 -0.81 10.72
CA SER A 21 -6.56 -1.37 11.64
C SER A 21 -7.17 -1.53 13.03
N ALA A 22 -6.73 -2.55 13.77
CA ALA A 22 -7.17 -2.81 15.14
C ALA A 22 -6.60 -1.74 16.09
N GLY A 23 -7.27 -0.59 16.19
CA GLY A 23 -6.88 0.51 17.08
C GLY A 23 -7.37 1.90 16.67
N SER A 24 -7.73 2.11 15.39
CA SER A 24 -8.25 3.40 14.93
C SER A 24 -9.76 3.49 15.19
N ALA A 25 -10.16 4.28 16.19
CA ALA A 25 -11.57 4.58 16.50
C ALA A 25 -12.19 5.65 15.57
N GLU A 26 -11.42 6.22 14.64
CA GLU A 26 -11.90 7.24 13.72
C GLU A 26 -12.90 6.67 12.71
N ALA A 27 -14.03 7.36 12.59
CA ALA A 27 -15.04 7.10 11.57
C ALA A 27 -14.47 7.50 10.21
N TYR A 28 -14.39 6.53 9.30
CA TYR A 28 -14.11 6.79 7.90
C TYR A 28 -15.38 7.40 7.27
N ASP A 29 -15.23 8.42 6.43
CA ASP A 29 -16.35 8.94 5.63
C ASP A 29 -16.73 7.87 4.60
N ASP A 30 -17.92 7.27 4.71
CA ASP A 30 -18.38 6.20 3.82
C ASP A 30 -18.60 6.67 2.37
N ASN A 31 -18.50 7.98 2.08
CA ASN A 31 -18.63 8.56 0.74
C ASN A 31 -17.32 8.69 -0.05
N ASP A 32 -16.15 8.38 0.53
CA ASP A 32 -14.89 8.30 -0.21
C ASP A 32 -14.57 6.82 -0.54
N ASP A 33 -14.43 6.50 -1.83
CA ASP A 33 -14.23 5.11 -2.31
C ASP A 33 -12.99 4.43 -1.67
N ASP A 34 -12.04 5.23 -1.16
CA ASP A 34 -10.81 4.76 -0.51
C ASP A 34 -10.92 4.63 1.03
N THR A 35 -11.96 5.21 1.63
CA THR A 35 -12.30 5.12 3.07
C THR A 35 -13.35 4.03 3.34
N PHE A 36 -13.93 3.43 2.29
CA PHE A 36 -14.74 2.21 2.39
C PHE A 36 -13.97 1.10 3.14
N SER A 37 -14.38 0.80 4.36
CA SER A 37 -13.83 -0.31 5.15
C SER A 37 -14.71 -1.55 4.99
N SER A 38 -14.10 -2.70 4.68
CA SER A 38 -14.80 -3.99 4.71
C SER A 38 -14.96 -4.57 6.13
N GLY A 39 -14.98 -3.70 7.16
CA GLY A 39 -15.01 -4.09 8.57
C GLY A 39 -13.63 -4.15 9.24
N PRO A 40 -13.56 -4.76 10.45
CA PRO A 40 -12.32 -4.88 11.22
C PRO A 40 -11.29 -5.76 10.51
N LEU A 41 -10.01 -5.53 10.80
CA LEU A 41 -8.91 -6.36 10.32
C LEU A 41 -9.07 -7.82 10.80
N PRO A 42 -9.11 -8.83 9.91
CA PRO A 42 -9.16 -10.24 10.29
C PRO A 42 -7.96 -10.66 11.15
N GLN A 43 -8.18 -11.59 12.09
CA GLN A 43 -7.18 -12.02 13.07
C GLN A 43 -5.79 -12.39 12.48
N PRO A 44 -5.68 -13.14 11.36
CA PRO A 44 -4.36 -13.43 10.78
C PRO A 44 -3.58 -12.18 10.34
N PHE A 45 -4.28 -11.13 9.92
CA PHE A 45 -3.66 -9.87 9.54
C PHE A 45 -3.36 -8.97 10.75
N VAL A 46 -4.10 -9.10 11.85
CA VAL A 46 -3.75 -8.47 13.14
C VAL A 46 -2.42 -9.02 13.65
N GLU A 47 -2.24 -10.35 13.64
CA GLU A 47 -0.98 -10.98 14.04
C GLU A 47 0.19 -10.57 13.14
N LEU A 48 -0.07 -10.45 11.83
CA LEU A 48 0.93 -9.97 10.87
C LEU A 48 1.30 -8.51 11.13
N GLN A 49 0.32 -7.65 11.40
CA GLN A 49 0.53 -6.25 11.75
C GLN A 49 1.38 -6.11 13.00
N GLN A 50 1.14 -6.91 14.04
CA GLN A 50 1.96 -6.90 15.27
C GLN A 50 3.42 -7.26 14.99
N ARG A 51 3.67 -8.25 14.12
CA ARG A 51 5.04 -8.62 13.70
C ARG A 51 5.73 -7.50 12.93
N VAL A 52 4.98 -6.83 12.04
CA VAL A 52 5.49 -5.68 11.28
C VAL A 52 5.81 -4.50 12.22
N ALA A 53 4.93 -4.20 13.17
CA ALA A 53 5.14 -3.15 14.17
C ALA A 53 6.39 -3.41 15.01
N LYS A 54 6.56 -4.66 15.46
CA LYS A 54 7.77 -5.11 16.17
C LYS A 54 9.03 -4.96 15.31
N TRP A 55 8.98 -5.32 14.03
CA TRP A 55 10.11 -5.17 13.10
C TRP A 55 10.50 -3.70 12.89
N LEU A 56 9.52 -2.79 12.86
CA LEU A 56 9.75 -1.35 12.76
C LEU A 56 10.03 -0.66 14.10
N ALA A 57 9.95 -1.36 15.22
CA ALA A 57 10.02 -0.81 16.57
C ALA A 57 9.01 0.33 16.82
N ILE A 58 7.77 0.16 16.37
CA ILE A 58 6.65 1.10 16.60
C ILE A 58 5.49 0.43 17.34
N ASP A 59 4.59 1.23 17.90
CA ASP A 59 3.32 0.74 18.44
C ASP A 59 2.44 0.17 17.30
N PRO A 60 1.92 -1.06 17.38
CA PRO A 60 0.99 -1.60 16.39
C PRO A 60 -0.26 -0.72 16.18
N ALA A 61 -0.70 0.01 17.20
CA ALA A 61 -1.83 0.95 17.11
C ALA A 61 -1.52 2.17 16.23
N ALA A 62 -0.25 2.43 15.90
CA ALA A 62 0.12 3.48 14.96
C ALA A 62 -0.36 3.19 13.53
N PHE A 63 -0.57 1.91 13.18
CA PHE A 63 -1.22 1.54 11.93
C PHE A 63 -2.71 1.87 11.99
N ILE A 64 -3.20 2.62 11.00
CA ILE A 64 -4.61 3.04 10.90
C ILE A 64 -5.34 2.39 9.73
N HIS A 65 -4.58 1.81 8.80
CA HIS A 65 -5.11 1.25 7.56
C HIS A 65 -4.38 -0.03 7.17
N ALA A 66 -5.15 -0.99 6.64
CA ALA A 66 -4.62 -2.14 5.95
C ALA A 66 -5.34 -2.35 4.61
N LEU A 67 -4.58 -2.75 3.59
CA LEU A 67 -5.07 -2.97 2.23
C LEU A 67 -4.57 -4.32 1.72
N VAL A 68 -5.49 -5.18 1.30
CA VAL A 68 -5.12 -6.38 0.53
C VAL A 68 -5.44 -6.13 -0.93
N SER A 69 -4.44 -6.32 -1.80
CA SER A 69 -4.55 -6.11 -3.24
C SER A 69 -4.25 -7.40 -3.99
N GLU A 70 -5.11 -7.77 -4.93
CA GLU A 70 -4.90 -8.82 -5.92
C GLU A 70 -4.44 -8.22 -7.25
N TYR A 71 -3.33 -8.76 -7.75
CA TYR A 71 -2.79 -8.49 -9.07
C TYR A 71 -2.85 -9.76 -9.89
N ARG A 72 -3.79 -9.83 -10.84
CA ARG A 72 -3.76 -10.88 -11.87
C ARG A 72 -2.65 -10.56 -12.88
N ALA A 73 -2.21 -11.58 -13.61
CA ALA A 73 -1.22 -11.40 -14.66
C ALA A 73 -1.65 -10.26 -15.61
N GLY A 74 -0.71 -9.36 -15.92
CA GLY A 74 -0.94 -8.18 -16.74
C GLY A 74 -1.50 -6.97 -15.99
N THR A 75 -1.86 -7.05 -14.70
CA THR A 75 -2.38 -5.90 -13.92
C THR A 75 -1.23 -4.96 -13.54
N PRO A 76 -1.22 -3.70 -14.03
CA PRO A 76 -0.27 -2.69 -13.59
C PRO A 76 -0.86 -1.80 -12.48
N ILE A 77 -0.03 -0.90 -11.94
CA ILE A 77 -0.50 0.32 -11.28
C ILE A 77 0.29 1.49 -11.84
N GLY A 78 -0.41 2.54 -12.27
CA GLY A 78 0.21 3.78 -12.73
C GLY A 78 1.04 4.48 -11.66
N TRP A 79 1.76 5.53 -12.07
CA TRP A 79 2.51 6.37 -11.13
C TRP A 79 1.56 7.08 -10.17
N HIS A 80 1.76 6.87 -8.88
CA HIS A 80 0.93 7.47 -7.84
C HIS A 80 1.72 7.65 -6.53
N ARG A 81 1.05 8.25 -5.55
CA ARG A 81 1.51 8.36 -4.16
C ARG A 81 0.41 7.83 -3.26
N ASP A 82 0.78 7.29 -2.10
CA ASP A 82 -0.20 7.09 -1.03
C ASP A 82 -0.72 8.45 -0.54
N LYS A 83 -2.01 8.49 -0.18
CA LYS A 83 -2.71 9.69 0.32
C LYS A 83 -1.91 10.36 1.45
N PRO A 84 -1.89 11.71 1.55
CA PRO A 84 -1.10 12.43 2.56
C PRO A 84 -1.40 12.06 4.02
N VAL A 85 -2.61 11.58 4.33
CA VAL A 85 -3.00 11.10 5.67
C VAL A 85 -2.14 9.93 6.20
N TYR A 86 -1.46 9.21 5.30
CA TYR A 86 -0.65 8.05 5.65
C TYR A 86 0.82 8.41 5.85
N GLY A 87 1.41 7.98 6.96
CA GLY A 87 2.83 8.16 7.25
C GLY A 87 3.68 7.07 6.61
N ILE A 88 4.20 6.17 7.45
CA ILE A 88 4.97 4.99 7.03
C ILE A 88 4.05 4.04 6.27
N VAL A 89 4.53 3.52 5.14
CA VAL A 89 3.82 2.51 4.34
C VAL A 89 4.68 1.24 4.27
N VAL A 90 4.11 0.12 4.70
CA VAL A 90 4.77 -1.19 4.67
C VAL A 90 4.01 -2.09 3.71
N GLY A 91 4.70 -2.71 2.76
CA GLY A 91 4.10 -3.70 1.88
C GLY A 91 4.72 -5.07 2.04
N LEU A 92 3.87 -6.10 2.11
CA LEU A 92 4.24 -7.50 2.05
C LEU A 92 3.77 -8.10 0.73
N SER A 93 4.62 -8.89 0.10
CA SER A 93 4.35 -9.53 -1.18
C SER A 93 4.12 -11.02 -1.00
N LEU A 94 3.08 -11.57 -1.65
CA LEU A 94 2.72 -12.98 -1.57
C LEU A 94 2.44 -13.55 -2.97
N ALA A 95 2.57 -14.87 -3.10
CA ALA A 95 2.43 -15.62 -4.35
C ALA A 95 3.46 -15.21 -5.42
N GLY A 96 3.07 -14.50 -6.47
CA GLY A 96 3.95 -14.14 -7.58
C GLY A 96 4.87 -12.95 -7.31
N TRP A 97 5.88 -12.82 -8.18
CA TRP A 97 6.82 -11.70 -8.20
C TRP A 97 6.16 -10.39 -8.63
N GLY A 98 6.64 -9.28 -8.06
CA GLY A 98 6.32 -7.93 -8.49
C GLY A 98 7.57 -7.12 -8.80
N ARG A 99 7.43 -6.06 -9.60
CA ARG A 99 8.48 -5.06 -9.77
C ARG A 99 7.90 -3.68 -9.54
N MET A 100 8.29 -3.06 -8.42
CA MET A 100 7.93 -1.70 -8.08
C MET A 100 8.98 -0.74 -8.63
N ARG A 101 8.52 0.41 -9.09
CA ARG A 101 9.40 1.47 -9.59
C ARG A 101 9.14 2.74 -8.81
N PHE A 102 10.17 3.52 -8.60
CA PHE A 102 10.10 4.82 -7.95
C PHE A 102 10.69 5.89 -8.86
N ARG A 103 10.09 7.08 -8.85
CA ARG A 103 10.63 8.28 -9.53
C ARG A 103 10.45 9.52 -8.65
N PRO A 104 11.39 10.48 -8.64
CA PRO A 104 11.22 11.74 -7.94
C PRO A 104 10.03 12.54 -8.47
N LEU A 105 9.44 13.36 -7.60
CA LEU A 105 8.49 14.40 -7.98
C LEU A 105 9.19 15.64 -8.54
N ASP A 106 10.43 15.90 -8.13
CA ASP A 106 11.16 17.09 -8.57
C ASP A 106 11.38 17.04 -10.09
N PRO A 107 10.81 17.98 -10.87
CA PRO A 107 10.95 17.99 -12.32
C PRO A 107 12.40 18.25 -12.78
N ARG A 108 13.27 18.75 -11.89
CA ARG A 108 14.70 18.97 -12.15
C ARG A 108 15.52 17.70 -11.97
N ALA A 109 14.96 16.65 -11.36
CA ALA A 109 15.66 15.39 -11.21
C ALA A 109 15.98 14.78 -12.60
N PRO A 110 17.11 14.07 -12.75
CA PRO A 110 17.44 13.39 -14.00
C PRO A 110 16.28 12.48 -14.46
N ARG A 111 15.96 12.50 -15.76
CA ARG A 111 14.85 11.69 -16.31
C ARG A 111 15.03 10.17 -16.07
N ASN A 112 16.27 9.73 -15.86
CA ASN A 112 16.65 8.35 -15.57
C ASN A 112 16.78 8.05 -14.07
N ALA A 113 16.40 8.98 -13.17
CA ALA A 113 16.34 8.75 -11.73
C ALA A 113 15.17 7.80 -11.39
N ILE A 114 15.32 6.53 -11.75
CA ILE A 114 14.37 5.46 -11.47
C ILE A 114 15.04 4.47 -10.54
N VAL A 115 14.40 4.20 -9.40
CA VAL A 115 14.78 3.09 -8.52
C VAL A 115 13.82 1.93 -8.78
N LEU A 116 14.38 0.72 -8.92
CA LEU A 116 13.63 -0.52 -9.06
C LEU A 116 13.75 -1.33 -7.77
N LEU A 117 12.61 -1.83 -7.31
CA LEU A 117 12.55 -2.78 -6.21
C LEU A 117 11.88 -4.06 -6.69
N GLU A 118 12.62 -5.16 -6.63
CA GLU A 118 12.06 -6.49 -6.87
C GLU A 118 11.31 -6.96 -5.63
N LEU A 119 10.09 -7.42 -5.86
CA LEU A 119 9.17 -7.84 -4.81
C LEU A 119 8.99 -9.34 -4.90
N GLU A 120 9.87 -10.05 -4.20
CA GLU A 120 9.88 -11.49 -4.09
C GLU A 120 8.63 -12.03 -3.38
N PRO A 121 8.22 -13.28 -3.66
CA PRO A 121 7.25 -13.98 -2.83
C PRO A 121 7.72 -14.00 -1.37
N ARG A 122 6.85 -13.60 -0.44
CA ARG A 122 7.12 -13.50 1.01
C ARG A 122 8.15 -12.42 1.41
N SER A 123 8.40 -11.44 0.54
CA SER A 123 9.20 -10.26 0.87
C SER A 123 8.38 -9.17 1.57
N ILE A 124 9.10 -8.29 2.28
CA ILE A 124 8.57 -7.10 2.94
C ILE A 124 9.42 -5.88 2.56
N TYR A 125 8.78 -4.73 2.38
CA TYR A 125 9.44 -3.45 2.19
C TYR A 125 8.78 -2.34 3.01
N VAL A 126 9.54 -1.29 3.30
CA VAL A 126 9.06 -0.08 3.97
C VAL A 126 9.34 1.15 3.11
N MET A 127 8.35 2.03 2.99
CA MET A 127 8.49 3.38 2.46
C MET A 127 8.38 4.37 3.61
N GLN A 128 9.49 5.04 3.91
CA GLN A 128 9.60 6.05 4.96
C GLN A 128 10.55 7.17 4.55
N GLY A 129 10.36 8.37 5.11
CA GLY A 129 11.19 9.54 4.76
C GLY A 129 11.02 9.97 3.29
N PRO A 130 12.10 10.39 2.59
CA PRO A 130 11.99 10.96 1.25
C PRO A 130 11.25 10.08 0.23
N ILE A 131 11.46 8.76 0.23
CA ILE A 131 10.80 7.85 -0.74
C ILE A 131 9.26 7.84 -0.58
N ARG A 132 8.76 8.14 0.62
CA ARG A 132 7.32 8.24 0.91
C ARG A 132 6.74 9.58 0.45
N TRP A 133 7.51 10.66 0.57
CA TRP A 133 7.00 12.03 0.46
C TRP A 133 7.37 12.75 -0.85
N GLN A 134 8.58 12.53 -1.35
CA GLN A 134 9.16 13.26 -2.48
C GLN A 134 9.16 12.44 -3.78
N TRP A 135 8.63 11.21 -3.75
CA TRP A 135 8.67 10.27 -4.86
C TRP A 135 7.27 9.72 -5.16
N GLN A 136 7.07 9.32 -6.41
CA GLN A 136 5.95 8.48 -6.83
C GLN A 136 6.41 7.05 -7.00
N HIS A 137 5.48 6.10 -6.87
CA HIS A 137 5.73 4.71 -7.18
C HIS A 137 4.70 4.16 -8.18
N SER A 138 5.09 3.10 -8.89
CA SER A 138 4.24 2.36 -9.82
C SER A 138 4.55 0.87 -9.73
N MET A 139 3.62 0.04 -10.19
CA MET A 139 3.82 -1.41 -10.34
C MET A 139 3.78 -1.75 -11.82
N LEU A 140 4.84 -2.41 -12.30
CA LEU A 140 4.81 -3.00 -13.64
C LEU A 140 3.76 -4.12 -13.72
N PRO A 141 3.23 -4.42 -14.92
CA PRO A 141 2.37 -5.58 -15.13
C PRO A 141 2.99 -6.84 -14.54
N THR A 142 2.26 -7.50 -13.64
CA THR A 142 2.73 -8.75 -13.04
C THR A 142 2.70 -9.89 -14.06
N LYS A 143 3.63 -10.84 -13.96
CA LYS A 143 3.68 -12.01 -14.86
C LYS A 143 2.77 -13.16 -14.41
N ALA A 144 2.39 -13.18 -13.14
CA ALA A 144 1.57 -14.19 -12.50
C ALA A 144 0.74 -13.55 -11.38
N LEU A 145 -0.20 -14.33 -10.81
CA LEU A 145 -1.00 -13.89 -9.68
C LEU A 145 -0.11 -13.47 -8.50
N ARG A 146 -0.25 -12.23 -8.05
CA ARG A 146 0.44 -11.68 -6.88
C ARG A 146 -0.58 -11.07 -5.93
N TYR A 147 -0.37 -11.27 -4.64
CA TYR A 147 -1.08 -10.54 -3.60
C TYR A 147 -0.13 -9.56 -2.91
N SER A 148 -0.68 -8.45 -2.44
CA SER A 148 0.02 -7.50 -1.58
C SER A 148 -0.82 -7.24 -0.35
N ILE A 149 -0.20 -7.22 0.82
CA ILE A 149 -0.79 -6.70 2.06
C ILE A 149 -0.03 -5.42 2.38
N THR A 150 -0.73 -4.29 2.49
CA THR A 150 -0.10 -3.00 2.79
C THR A 150 -0.66 -2.47 4.11
N PHE A 151 0.23 -2.15 5.06
CA PHE A 151 -0.11 -1.47 6.30
C PHE A 151 0.36 -0.02 6.23
N ARG A 152 -0.42 0.92 6.77
CA ARG A 152 -0.09 2.34 6.77
C ARG A 152 -0.33 2.98 8.13
N THR A 153 0.65 3.75 8.60
CA THR A 153 0.47 4.55 9.82
C THR A 153 -0.25 5.84 9.51
N ARG A 154 -0.75 6.54 10.54
CA ARG A 154 -1.09 7.96 10.39
C ARG A 154 0.18 8.75 10.08
N ALA A 155 0.08 9.76 9.23
CA ALA A 155 1.13 10.76 9.08
C ALA A 155 1.10 11.67 10.31
N ASP A 156 2.27 12.04 10.82
CA ASP A 156 2.35 13.15 11.75
C ASP A 156 1.77 14.39 11.03
N GLU A 157 1.00 15.22 11.74
CA GLU A 157 0.48 16.47 11.16
C GLU A 157 1.65 17.25 10.54
N PRO A 158 1.48 17.79 9.31
CA PRO A 158 2.54 18.52 8.63
C PRO A 158 2.98 19.77 9.40
#